data_AF-D8R4Q6-F1
#
_entry.id   AF-D8R4Q6-F1
#
_cell.length_a   1.000
_cell.length_b   1.000
_cell.length_c   1.000
_cell.angle_alpha   90.00
_cell.angle_beta   90.00
_cell.angle_gamma   90.00
#
_symmetry.space_group_name_H-M   'P 1'
#
loop_
_entity.id
_entity.type
_entity.pdbx_description
1 polymer ?
#
loop_
_entity_poly.entity_id
_entity_poly.type
_entity_poly.pdbx_seq_one_letter_code
_entity_poly.pdbx_strand_id
1 'polypeptide(L)'
;MIAALAQHGQGDEALELFKEMNLEGMVADATTFICVLCACSHAGLIKESLEFFHSMVEDYAIAPTETHYCRALDTIGRAGRLQDAEELIHSMPFHPETVTWKTLLNSCRIHSQAERATKVAELLAKVAPEDSMAYTLLGNVYAATERYGDQMRVRKSMTDRGLKKVPGKSFIEVKNKVHEFVAGDRAHPSRDEILLELEKLGGRMREARYVPNTKDVLHAVNEEEKEQLIGLHSEKLAIAFGLIATPPGTPLLIVKNL
;
A
#
# COMPACT_ATOMS: atom_id res chain seq x y z
N MET A 1 -13.56 7.26 -13.20
CA MET A 1 -14.26 7.41 -11.91
C MET A 1 -14.05 6.20 -11.01
N ILE A 2 -14.34 4.98 -11.47
CA ILE A 2 -14.08 3.71 -10.73
C ILE A 2 -12.67 3.67 -10.12
N ALA A 3 -11.64 3.95 -10.92
CA ALA A 3 -10.24 3.97 -10.47
C ALA A 3 -9.98 4.95 -9.29
N ALA A 4 -10.63 6.11 -9.29
CA ALA A 4 -10.46 7.11 -8.25
C ALA A 4 -11.11 6.65 -6.94
N LEU A 5 -12.35 6.14 -7.01
CA LEU A 5 -13.03 5.56 -5.85
C LEU A 5 -12.24 4.39 -5.25
N ALA A 6 -11.70 3.51 -6.10
CA ALA A 6 -10.82 2.42 -5.69
C ALA A 6 -9.59 2.94 -4.91
N GLN A 7 -8.91 3.98 -5.42
CA GLN A 7 -7.75 4.58 -4.74
C GLN A 7 -8.10 5.19 -3.39
N HIS A 8 -9.32 5.68 -3.22
CA HIS A 8 -9.81 6.25 -1.96
C HIS A 8 -10.48 5.23 -1.03
N GLY A 9 -10.46 3.94 -1.38
CA GLY A 9 -11.05 2.87 -0.57
C GLY A 9 -12.58 2.85 -0.57
N GLN A 10 -13.21 3.60 -1.47
CA GLN A 10 -14.66 3.64 -1.67
C GLN A 10 -15.09 2.47 -2.56
N GLY A 11 -14.90 1.25 -2.06
CA GLY A 11 -15.11 0.02 -2.82
C GLY A 11 -16.54 -0.15 -3.30
N ASP A 12 -17.53 0.03 -2.42
CA ASP A 12 -18.94 -0.14 -2.75
C ASP A 12 -19.39 0.82 -3.85
N GLU A 13 -19.06 2.12 -3.73
CA GLU A 13 -19.36 3.14 -4.74
C GLU A 13 -18.67 2.81 -6.09
N ALA A 14 -17.44 2.28 -6.06
CA ALA A 14 -16.74 1.86 -7.28
C ALA A 14 -17.45 0.70 -7.99
N LEU A 15 -18.00 -0.25 -7.22
CA LEU A 15 -18.77 -1.37 -7.74
C LEU A 15 -20.15 -0.94 -8.25
N GLU A 16 -20.78 0.04 -7.62
CA GLU A 16 -22.02 0.65 -8.12
C GLU A 16 -21.79 1.33 -9.48
N LEU A 17 -20.74 2.15 -9.61
CA LEU A 17 -20.39 2.75 -10.91
C LEU A 17 -20.05 1.71 -11.98
N PHE A 18 -19.42 0.60 -11.60
CA PHE A 18 -19.18 -0.49 -12.54
C PHE A 18 -20.48 -1.13 -13.04
N LYS A 19 -21.46 -1.32 -12.15
CA LYS A 19 -22.79 -1.83 -12.53
C LYS A 19 -23.52 -0.85 -13.44
N GLU A 20 -23.49 0.45 -13.13
CA GLU A 20 -24.09 1.50 -13.96
C GLU A 20 -23.46 1.54 -15.36
N MET A 21 -22.12 1.48 -15.44
CA MET A 21 -21.40 1.39 -16.72
C MET A 21 -21.93 0.26 -17.60
N ASN A 22 -22.14 -0.93 -17.03
CA ASN A 22 -22.69 -2.08 -17.76
C ASN A 22 -24.15 -1.87 -18.17
N LEU A 23 -24.98 -1.26 -17.32
CA LEU A 23 -26.39 -0.94 -17.63
C LEU A 23 -26.53 0.09 -18.76
N GLU A 24 -25.58 1.01 -18.88
CA GLU A 24 -25.50 1.99 -19.97
C GLU A 24 -24.96 1.39 -21.29
N GLY A 25 -24.65 0.09 -21.30
CA GLY A 25 -24.14 -0.61 -22.48
C GLY A 25 -22.67 -0.32 -22.79
N MET A 26 -21.93 0.27 -21.85
CA MET A 26 -20.48 0.40 -21.97
C MET A 26 -19.81 -0.94 -21.69
N VAL A 27 -18.83 -1.30 -22.52
CA VAL A 27 -18.13 -2.58 -22.40
C VAL A 27 -16.91 -2.42 -21.50
N ALA A 28 -16.88 -3.18 -20.41
CA ALA A 28 -15.70 -3.25 -19.55
C ALA A 28 -14.52 -3.91 -20.27
N ASP A 29 -13.33 -3.35 -20.06
CA ASP A 29 -12.07 -3.87 -20.59
C ASP A 29 -11.16 -4.40 -19.46
N ALA A 30 -9.99 -4.91 -19.83
CA ALA A 30 -8.98 -5.37 -18.88
C ALA A 30 -8.61 -4.30 -17.83
N THR A 31 -8.52 -3.03 -18.25
CA THR A 31 -8.20 -1.93 -17.34
C THR A 31 -9.31 -1.70 -16.32
N THR A 32 -10.56 -1.83 -16.75
CA THR A 32 -11.75 -1.69 -15.90
C THR A 32 -11.74 -2.76 -14.81
N PHE A 33 -11.44 -4.01 -15.15
CA PHE A 33 -11.33 -5.10 -14.18
C PHE A 33 -10.18 -4.92 -13.19
N ILE A 34 -9.03 -4.38 -13.61
CA ILE A 34 -7.96 -4.00 -12.67
C ILE A 34 -8.49 -2.99 -11.63
N CYS A 35 -9.29 -2.00 -12.07
CA CYS A 35 -9.84 -0.98 -11.19
C CYS A 35 -10.87 -1.56 -10.21
N VAL A 36 -11.76 -2.44 -10.69
CA VAL A 36 -12.77 -3.14 -9.89
C VAL A 36 -12.11 -4.05 -8.84
N LEU A 37 -11.11 -4.84 -9.23
CA LEU A 37 -10.37 -5.71 -8.30
C LEU A 37 -9.58 -4.89 -7.27
N CYS A 38 -9.01 -3.75 -7.69
CA CYS A 38 -8.36 -2.81 -6.77
C CYS A 38 -9.34 -2.25 -5.73
N ALA A 39 -10.55 -1.88 -6.16
CA ALA A 39 -11.61 -1.40 -5.27
C ALA A 39 -11.98 -2.48 -4.24
N CYS A 40 -12.15 -3.72 -4.70
CA CYS A 40 -12.44 -4.86 -3.82
C CYS A 40 -11.33 -5.09 -2.80
N SER A 41 -10.07 -5.01 -3.23
CA SER A 41 -8.90 -5.20 -2.36
C SER A 41 -8.83 -4.17 -1.23
N HIS A 42 -9.04 -2.90 -1.55
CA HIS A 42 -8.99 -1.81 -0.57
C HIS A 42 -10.19 -1.80 0.38
N ALA A 43 -11.36 -2.27 -0.07
CA ALA A 43 -12.56 -2.38 0.75
C ALA A 43 -12.72 -3.75 1.46
N GLY A 44 -11.82 -4.72 1.20
CA GLY A 44 -11.89 -6.06 1.80
C GLY A 44 -13.03 -6.94 1.25
N LEU A 45 -13.51 -6.65 0.04
CA LEU A 45 -14.62 -7.34 -0.62
C LEU A 45 -14.14 -8.61 -1.33
N ILE A 46 -13.85 -9.66 -0.54
CA ILE A 46 -13.21 -10.89 -1.04
C ILE A 46 -14.11 -11.64 -2.01
N LYS A 47 -15.40 -11.75 -1.70
CA LYS A 47 -16.36 -12.50 -2.51
C LYS A 47 -16.49 -11.86 -3.88
N GLU A 48 -16.71 -10.56 -3.89
CA GLU A 48 -16.83 -9.72 -5.08
C GLU A 48 -15.52 -9.77 -5.90
N SER A 49 -14.35 -9.69 -5.25
CA SER A 49 -13.07 -9.81 -5.94
C SER A 49 -12.93 -11.12 -6.72
N LEU A 50 -13.36 -12.24 -6.14
CA LEU A 50 -13.28 -13.55 -6.80
C LEU A 50 -14.34 -13.67 -7.91
N GLU A 51 -15.56 -13.21 -7.67
CA GLU A 51 -16.63 -13.16 -8.67
C GLU A 51 -16.22 -12.33 -9.90
N PHE A 52 -15.65 -11.14 -9.69
CA PHE A 52 -15.15 -10.31 -10.79
C PHE A 52 -13.92 -10.90 -11.49
N PHE A 53 -13.04 -11.57 -10.75
CA PHE A 53 -11.89 -12.25 -11.35
C PHE A 53 -12.29 -13.44 -12.23
N HIS A 54 -13.37 -14.15 -11.91
CA HIS A 54 -13.88 -15.24 -12.75
C HIS A 54 -14.74 -14.72 -13.92
N SER A 55 -15.67 -13.80 -13.65
CA SER A 55 -16.54 -13.23 -14.68
C SER A 55 -15.78 -12.51 -15.80
N MET A 56 -14.61 -11.92 -15.53
CA MET A 56 -13.80 -11.31 -16.62
C MET A 56 -13.48 -12.32 -17.73
N VAL A 57 -13.31 -13.60 -17.39
CA VAL A 57 -13.06 -14.67 -18.35
C VAL A 57 -14.37 -15.20 -18.92
N GLU A 58 -15.31 -15.53 -18.05
CA GLU A 58 -16.56 -16.24 -18.41
C GLU A 58 -17.54 -15.35 -19.17
N ASP A 59 -17.70 -14.10 -18.75
CA ASP A 59 -18.72 -13.18 -19.27
C ASP A 59 -18.15 -12.16 -20.25
N TYR A 60 -16.87 -11.78 -20.09
CA TYR A 60 -16.23 -10.71 -20.89
C TYR A 60 -15.15 -11.22 -21.86
N ALA A 61 -14.80 -12.51 -21.79
CA ALA A 61 -13.74 -13.11 -22.61
C ALA A 61 -12.37 -12.40 -22.51
N ILE A 62 -12.08 -11.81 -21.35
CA ILE A 62 -10.82 -11.12 -21.05
C ILE A 62 -9.87 -12.11 -20.37
N ALA A 63 -8.72 -12.37 -21.01
CA ALA A 63 -7.67 -13.18 -20.41
C ALA A 63 -7.01 -12.43 -19.23
N PRO A 64 -6.89 -13.04 -18.04
CA PRO A 64 -6.27 -12.38 -16.90
C PRO A 64 -4.78 -12.20 -17.11
N THR A 65 -4.30 -10.98 -16.92
CA THR A 65 -2.86 -10.65 -16.87
C THR A 65 -2.32 -10.79 -15.46
N GLU A 66 -1.00 -10.76 -15.29
CA GLU A 66 -0.37 -10.76 -13.95
C GLU A 66 -0.93 -9.67 -13.04
N THR A 67 -1.26 -8.49 -13.58
CA THR A 67 -1.85 -7.41 -12.79
C THR A 67 -3.21 -7.81 -12.20
N HIS A 68 -4.06 -8.53 -12.93
CA HIS A 68 -5.35 -9.01 -12.42
C HIS A 68 -5.14 -10.00 -11.29
N TYR A 69 -4.26 -10.98 -11.49
CA TYR A 69 -3.89 -11.93 -10.45
C TYR A 69 -3.32 -11.24 -9.22
N CYS A 70 -2.43 -10.26 -9.37
CA CYS A 70 -1.89 -9.50 -8.25
C CYS A 70 -2.97 -8.79 -7.44
N ARG A 71 -4.00 -8.24 -8.08
CA ARG A 71 -5.11 -7.57 -7.37
C ARG A 71 -5.98 -8.58 -6.61
N ALA A 72 -6.34 -9.70 -7.23
CA ALA A 72 -7.05 -10.78 -6.55
C ALA A 72 -6.23 -11.36 -5.39
N LEU A 73 -4.93 -11.58 -5.62
CA LEU A 73 -3.98 -12.04 -4.61
C LEU A 73 -3.87 -11.07 -3.43
N ASP A 74 -3.81 -9.76 -3.66
CA ASP A 74 -3.77 -8.75 -2.59
C ASP A 74 -5.05 -8.80 -1.76
N THR A 75 -6.23 -8.93 -2.37
CA THR A 75 -7.50 -9.10 -1.66
C THR A 75 -7.51 -10.35 -0.76
N ILE A 76 -7.16 -11.51 -1.32
CA ILE A 76 -7.13 -12.80 -0.60
C ILE A 76 -6.07 -12.75 0.52
N GLY A 77 -4.90 -12.20 0.20
CA GLY A 77 -3.76 -12.09 1.10
C GLY A 77 -4.03 -11.21 2.30
N ARG A 78 -4.64 -10.02 2.11
CA ARG A 78 -5.08 -9.11 3.19
C ARG A 78 -6.17 -9.70 4.09
N ALA A 79 -6.92 -10.66 3.58
CA ALA A 79 -7.92 -11.40 4.34
C ALA A 79 -7.33 -12.54 5.19
N GLY A 80 -6.03 -12.79 5.10
CA GLY A 80 -5.35 -13.86 5.83
C GLY A 80 -5.50 -15.24 5.20
N ARG A 81 -6.13 -15.35 4.02
CA ARG A 81 -6.30 -16.60 3.27
C ARG A 81 -5.03 -16.95 2.48
N LEU A 82 -3.88 -17.00 3.18
CA LEU A 82 -2.57 -17.14 2.53
C LEU A 82 -2.37 -18.46 1.77
N GLN A 83 -3.08 -19.51 2.16
CA GLN A 83 -3.06 -20.79 1.44
C GLN A 83 -3.69 -20.61 0.04
N ASP A 84 -4.87 -20.02 -0.01
CA ASP A 84 -5.60 -19.73 -1.25
C ASP A 84 -4.83 -18.72 -2.13
N ALA A 85 -4.12 -17.79 -1.49
CA ALA A 85 -3.21 -16.88 -2.16
C ALA A 85 -2.07 -17.63 -2.87
N GLU A 86 -1.44 -18.60 -2.20
CA GLU A 86 -0.43 -19.47 -2.80
C GLU A 86 -1.04 -20.32 -3.93
N GLU A 87 -2.22 -20.90 -3.75
CA GLU A 87 -2.92 -21.67 -4.78
C GLU A 87 -3.22 -20.84 -6.03
N LEU A 88 -3.64 -19.58 -5.85
CA LEU A 88 -3.85 -18.65 -6.95
C LEU A 88 -2.57 -18.40 -7.74
N ILE A 89 -1.41 -18.25 -7.07
CA ILE A 89 -0.11 -18.12 -7.73
C ILE A 89 0.24 -19.38 -8.53
N HIS A 90 0.00 -20.57 -7.97
CA HIS A 90 0.27 -21.84 -8.67
C HIS A 90 -0.68 -22.08 -9.85
N SER A 91 -1.87 -21.46 -9.85
CA SER A 91 -2.83 -21.55 -10.95
C SER A 91 -2.50 -20.65 -12.15
N MET A 92 -1.53 -19.74 -12.01
CA MET A 92 -1.15 -18.83 -13.08
C MET A 92 -0.70 -19.59 -14.33
N PRO A 93 -1.20 -19.23 -15.53
CA PRO A 93 -0.79 -19.88 -16.78
C PRO A 93 0.59 -19.39 -17.28
N PHE A 94 1.29 -18.59 -16.49
CA PHE A 94 2.59 -18.00 -16.78
C PHE A 94 3.46 -17.97 -15.52
N HIS A 95 4.76 -17.72 -15.67
CA HIS A 95 5.67 -17.62 -14.53
C HIS A 95 5.37 -16.36 -13.72
N PRO A 96 5.17 -16.44 -12.39
CA PRO A 96 4.91 -15.26 -11.57
C PRO A 96 6.14 -14.35 -11.50
N GLU A 97 5.97 -13.05 -11.76
CA GLU A 97 7.05 -12.08 -11.61
C GLU A 97 7.25 -11.68 -10.14
N THR A 98 8.29 -10.87 -9.90
CA THR A 98 8.67 -10.41 -8.56
C THR A 98 7.53 -9.68 -7.84
N VAL A 99 6.66 -8.98 -8.57
CA VAL A 99 5.53 -8.25 -7.99
C VAL A 99 4.53 -9.19 -7.32
N THR A 100 4.25 -10.35 -7.93
CA THR A 100 3.36 -11.36 -7.38
C THR A 100 3.88 -11.89 -6.03
N TRP A 101 5.15 -12.27 -5.97
CA TRP A 101 5.78 -12.77 -4.75
C TRP A 101 5.88 -11.69 -3.66
N LYS A 102 6.12 -10.42 -4.03
CA LYS A 102 6.11 -9.29 -3.09
C LYS A 102 4.72 -9.06 -2.49
N THR A 103 3.66 -9.21 -3.26
CA THR A 103 2.27 -9.14 -2.77
C THR A 103 2.00 -10.22 -1.73
N LEU A 104 2.41 -11.46 -1.97
CA LEU A 104 2.31 -12.54 -0.99
C LEU A 104 3.17 -12.24 0.26
N LEU A 105 4.40 -11.76 0.09
CA LEU A 105 5.29 -11.41 1.20
C LEU A 105 4.70 -10.29 2.08
N ASN A 106 4.07 -9.27 1.47
CA ASN A 106 3.35 -8.24 2.21
C ASN A 106 2.14 -8.82 2.98
N SER A 107 1.45 -9.79 2.41
CA SER A 107 0.35 -10.48 3.11
C SER A 107 0.86 -11.28 4.31
N CYS A 108 1.99 -11.98 4.16
CA CYS A 108 2.67 -12.63 5.29
C CYS A 108 3.07 -11.64 6.39
N ARG A 109 3.47 -10.40 6.02
CA ARG A 109 3.76 -9.32 6.98
C ARG A 109 2.51 -8.91 7.76
N ILE A 110 1.39 -8.68 7.07
CA ILE A 110 0.12 -8.26 7.69
C ILE A 110 -0.36 -9.29 8.70
N HIS A 111 -0.18 -10.58 8.40
CA HIS A 111 -0.65 -11.68 9.23
C HIS A 111 0.43 -12.32 10.11
N SER A 112 1.61 -11.70 10.23
CA SER A 112 2.72 -12.17 11.07
C SER A 112 3.16 -13.62 10.79
N GLN A 113 3.16 -14.04 9.53
CA GLN A 113 3.50 -15.41 9.09
C GLN A 113 4.98 -15.50 8.71
N ALA A 114 5.86 -15.52 9.71
CA ALA A 114 7.31 -15.45 9.54
C ALA A 114 7.87 -16.58 8.67
N GLU A 115 7.45 -17.82 8.90
CA GLU A 115 7.98 -19.00 8.21
C GLU A 115 7.64 -18.97 6.71
N ARG A 116 6.43 -18.54 6.36
CA ARG A 116 6.02 -18.35 4.96
C ARG A 116 6.79 -17.19 4.32
N ALA A 117 6.90 -16.06 5.04
CA ALA A 117 7.67 -14.91 4.58
C ALA A 117 9.14 -15.27 4.28
N THR A 118 9.78 -16.08 5.13
CA THR A 118 11.16 -16.55 4.91
C THR A 118 11.26 -17.32 3.59
N LYS A 119 10.36 -18.29 3.34
CA LYS A 119 10.37 -19.08 2.10
C LYS A 119 10.17 -18.21 0.85
N VAL A 120 9.21 -17.29 0.89
CA VAL A 120 8.94 -16.37 -0.23
C VAL A 120 10.13 -15.44 -0.47
N ALA A 121 10.76 -14.94 0.59
CA ALA A 121 11.92 -14.07 0.46
C ALA A 121 13.16 -14.81 -0.04
N GLU A 122 13.36 -16.08 0.32
CA GLU A 122 14.42 -16.92 -0.25
C GLU A 122 14.24 -17.15 -1.75
N LEU A 123 12.99 -17.27 -2.22
CA LEU A 123 12.68 -17.34 -3.64
C LEU A 123 12.98 -16.00 -4.34
N LEU A 124 12.50 -14.89 -3.78
CA LEU A 124 12.79 -13.55 -4.30
C LEU A 124 14.28 -13.24 -4.34
N ALA A 125 15.06 -13.68 -3.34
CA ALA A 125 16.50 -13.49 -3.32
C ALA A 125 17.26 -14.26 -4.41
N LYS A 126 16.65 -15.33 -4.97
CA LYS A 126 17.20 -16.08 -6.11
C LYS A 126 16.83 -15.43 -7.45
N VAL A 127 15.62 -14.87 -7.55
CA VAL A 127 15.09 -14.32 -8.81
C VAL A 127 15.46 -12.84 -9.01
N ALA A 128 15.49 -12.05 -7.93
CA ALA A 128 15.77 -10.62 -7.93
C ALA A 128 16.62 -10.22 -6.69
N PRO A 129 17.89 -10.64 -6.63
CA PRO A 129 18.78 -10.42 -5.48
C PRO A 129 19.04 -8.94 -5.15
N GLU A 130 18.80 -8.03 -6.09
CA GLU A 130 18.93 -6.58 -5.99
C GLU A 130 17.65 -5.86 -5.52
N ASP A 131 16.53 -6.57 -5.37
CA ASP A 131 15.26 -5.98 -4.94
C ASP A 131 15.27 -5.66 -3.44
N SER A 132 15.69 -4.43 -3.11
CA SER A 132 15.70 -3.92 -1.73
C SER A 132 14.34 -3.96 -1.02
N MET A 133 13.23 -3.97 -1.76
CA MET A 133 11.88 -4.00 -1.20
C MET A 133 11.58 -5.37 -0.58
N ALA A 134 11.99 -6.46 -1.22
CA ALA A 134 11.81 -7.82 -0.69
C ALA A 134 12.51 -7.99 0.67
N TYR A 135 13.76 -7.54 0.77
CA TYR A 135 14.51 -7.57 2.04
C TYR A 135 13.87 -6.66 3.10
N THR A 136 13.39 -5.49 2.71
CA THR A 136 12.71 -4.56 3.63
C THR A 136 11.42 -5.19 4.18
N LEU A 137 10.61 -5.81 3.34
CA LEU A 137 9.38 -6.51 3.74
C LEU A 137 9.69 -7.69 4.67
N LEU A 138 10.71 -8.51 4.38
CA LEU A 138 11.13 -9.60 5.25
C LEU A 138 11.60 -9.08 6.63
N GLY A 139 12.42 -8.03 6.64
CA GLY A 139 12.86 -7.40 7.89
C GLY A 139 11.70 -6.84 8.71
N ASN A 140 10.64 -6.37 8.06
CA ASN A 140 9.40 -5.95 8.71
C ASN A 140 8.62 -7.14 9.29
N VAL A 141 8.54 -8.27 8.59
CA VAL A 141 7.88 -9.49 9.13
C VAL A 141 8.59 -9.95 10.40
N TYR A 142 9.93 -9.97 10.40
CA TYR A 142 10.69 -10.33 11.59
C TYR A 142 10.52 -9.34 12.74
N ALA A 143 10.34 -8.04 12.45
CA ALA A 143 10.01 -7.05 13.48
C ALA A 143 8.62 -7.32 14.09
N ALA A 144 7.62 -7.57 13.24
CA ALA A 144 6.24 -7.84 13.65
C ALA A 144 6.09 -9.14 14.47
N THR A 145 7.07 -10.04 14.38
CA THR A 145 7.11 -11.32 15.10
C THR A 145 8.18 -11.35 16.20
N GLU A 146 8.74 -10.19 16.57
CA GLU A 146 9.76 -10.03 17.61
C GLU A 146 11.06 -10.82 17.37
N ARG A 147 11.31 -11.25 16.13
CA ARG A 147 12.51 -11.96 15.69
C ARG A 147 13.63 -10.98 15.33
N TYR A 148 14.01 -10.12 16.28
CA TYR A 148 14.98 -9.04 16.05
C TYR A 148 16.36 -9.54 15.56
N GLY A 149 16.78 -10.74 15.98
CA GLY A 149 18.01 -11.37 15.49
C GLY A 149 17.97 -11.66 13.98
N ASP A 150 16.83 -12.15 13.47
CA ASP A 150 16.61 -12.34 12.04
C ASP A 150 16.55 -11.01 11.29
N GLN A 151 15.86 -10.00 11.84
CA GLN A 151 15.82 -8.65 11.27
C GLN A 151 17.23 -8.07 11.09
N MET A 152 18.09 -8.21 12.10
CA MET A 152 19.47 -7.72 12.03
C MET A 152 20.31 -8.47 10.98
N ARG A 153 20.08 -9.78 10.79
CA ARG A 153 20.70 -10.54 9.70
C ARG A 153 20.28 -10.02 8.33
N VAL A 154 19.00 -9.75 8.13
CA VAL A 154 18.48 -9.17 6.88
C VAL A 154 19.11 -7.80 6.61
N ARG A 155 19.16 -6.92 7.61
CA ARG A 155 19.80 -5.60 7.50
C ARG A 155 21.29 -5.71 7.15
N LYS A 156 22.01 -6.62 7.81
CA LYS A 156 23.43 -6.88 7.49
C LYS A 156 23.58 -7.35 6.04
N SER A 157 22.76 -8.31 5.60
CA SER A 157 22.78 -8.78 4.21
C SER A 157 22.48 -7.67 3.20
N MET A 158 21.61 -6.71 3.51
CA MET A 158 21.37 -5.56 2.65
C MET A 158 22.61 -4.67 2.56
N THR A 159 23.25 -4.36 3.69
CA THR A 159 24.49 -3.57 3.74
C THR A 159 25.63 -4.23 2.99
N ASP A 160 25.85 -5.53 3.20
CA ASP A 160 26.93 -6.29 2.55
C ASP A 160 26.76 -6.33 1.01
N ARG A 161 25.51 -6.20 0.53
CA ARG A 161 25.16 -6.15 -0.90
C ARG A 161 25.04 -4.71 -1.45
N GLY A 162 25.25 -3.69 -0.62
CA GLY A 162 25.08 -2.29 -1.01
C GLY A 162 23.62 -1.89 -1.30
N LEU A 163 22.64 -2.68 -0.87
CA LEU A 163 21.22 -2.39 -1.08
C LEU A 163 20.76 -1.28 -0.15
N LYS A 164 20.11 -0.26 -0.73
CA LYS A 164 19.55 0.87 0.01
C LYS A 164 18.04 0.84 -0.05
N LYS A 165 17.39 1.00 1.10
CA LYS A 165 15.94 1.24 1.17
C LYS A 165 15.62 2.58 0.49
N VAL A 166 14.69 2.56 -0.46
CA VAL A 166 14.11 3.79 -1.00
C VAL A 166 13.13 4.36 0.02
N PRO A 167 13.33 5.59 0.54
CA PRO A 167 12.37 6.19 1.46
C PRO A 167 11.08 6.55 0.73
N GLY A 168 9.96 6.42 1.45
CA GLY A 168 8.67 6.96 1.01
C GLY A 168 8.71 8.48 1.03
N LYS A 169 8.38 9.08 -0.10
CA LYS A 169 8.40 10.51 -0.36
C LYS A 169 7.05 10.96 -0.86
N SER A 170 6.64 12.13 -0.39
CA SER A 170 5.48 12.84 -0.90
C SER A 170 5.90 14.18 -1.46
N PHE A 171 5.29 14.56 -2.57
CA PHE A 171 5.59 15.77 -3.31
C PHE A 171 4.33 16.61 -3.45
N ILE A 172 4.47 17.92 -3.31
CA ILE A 172 3.40 18.89 -3.54
C ILE A 172 3.97 20.08 -4.29
N GLU A 173 3.22 20.58 -5.26
CA GLU A 173 3.57 21.80 -5.99
C GLU A 173 2.82 23.00 -5.43
N VAL A 174 3.56 24.01 -4.98
CA VAL A 174 2.99 25.28 -4.49
C VAL A 174 3.78 26.43 -5.11
N LYS A 175 3.07 27.37 -5.75
CA LYS A 175 3.67 28.55 -6.41
C LYS A 175 4.80 28.17 -7.39
N ASN A 176 4.55 27.16 -8.23
CA ASN A 176 5.50 26.60 -9.21
C ASN A 176 6.81 26.05 -8.61
N LYS A 177 6.78 25.67 -7.34
CA LYS A 177 7.89 25.01 -6.67
C LYS A 177 7.43 23.65 -6.16
N VAL A 178 8.19 22.61 -6.49
CA VAL A 178 7.98 21.27 -5.94
C VAL A 178 8.65 21.20 -4.56
N HIS A 179 7.87 20.80 -3.57
CA HIS A 179 8.33 20.53 -2.21
C HIS A 179 8.30 19.02 -1.97
N GLU A 180 9.42 18.47 -1.51
CA GLU A 180 9.58 17.05 -1.17
C GLU A 180 9.49 16.89 0.36
N PHE A 181 8.76 15.87 0.80
CA PHE A 181 8.65 15.48 2.20
C PHE A 181 9.01 14.02 2.38
N VAL A 182 9.78 13.73 3.43
CA VAL A 182 10.07 12.38 3.93
C VAL A 182 9.57 12.29 5.37
N ALA A 183 9.17 11.10 5.82
CA ALA A 183 8.77 10.92 7.21
C ALA A 183 9.91 11.31 8.17
N GLY A 184 9.60 12.18 9.13
CA GLY A 184 10.59 12.73 10.07
C GLY A 184 11.55 13.77 9.49
N ASP A 185 11.25 14.34 8.32
CA ASP A 185 12.04 15.43 7.74
C ASP A 185 12.17 16.63 8.70
N ARG A 186 13.36 17.20 8.74
CA ARG A 186 13.73 18.35 9.56
C ARG A 186 14.30 19.52 8.74
N ALA A 187 14.50 19.34 7.44
CA ALA A 187 15.21 20.28 6.58
C ALA A 187 14.29 21.35 5.95
N HIS A 188 12.97 21.14 5.95
CA HIS A 188 12.04 22.08 5.33
C HIS A 188 12.03 23.45 6.04
N PRO A 189 12.15 24.59 5.33
CA PRO A 189 12.21 25.92 5.96
C PRO A 189 10.99 26.27 6.84
N SER A 190 9.80 25.83 6.43
CA SER A 190 8.54 26.04 7.17
C SER A 190 8.22 24.91 8.15
N ARG A 191 9.20 24.14 8.62
CA ARG A 191 8.99 22.95 9.46
C ARG A 191 8.09 23.23 10.66
N ASP A 192 8.38 24.27 11.43
CA ASP A 192 7.68 24.49 12.70
C ASP A 192 6.21 24.87 12.46
N GLU A 193 5.92 25.63 11.39
CA GLU A 193 4.54 25.93 10.95
C GLU A 193 3.79 24.67 10.49
N ILE A 194 4.46 23.77 9.76
CA ILE A 194 3.89 22.49 9.32
C ILE A 194 3.53 21.62 10.52
N LEU A 195 4.44 21.51 11.50
CA LEU A 195 4.21 20.72 12.71
C LEU A 195 3.06 21.29 13.55
N LEU A 196 2.95 22.61 13.64
CA LEU A 196 1.84 23.28 14.34
C LEU A 196 0.49 23.01 13.65
N GLU A 197 0.42 23.08 12.32
CA GLU A 197 -0.81 22.77 11.59
C GLU A 197 -1.16 21.28 11.71
N LEU A 198 -0.17 20.37 11.74
CA LEU A 198 -0.40 18.95 12.01
C LEU A 198 -0.98 18.70 13.41
N GLU A 199 -0.48 19.39 14.44
CA GLU A 199 -1.00 19.28 15.80
C GLU A 199 -2.48 19.72 15.86
N LYS A 200 -2.79 20.86 15.22
CA LYS A 200 -4.15 21.38 15.11
C LYS A 200 -5.09 20.43 14.36
N LEU A 201 -4.65 19.87 13.23
CA LEU A 201 -5.41 18.86 12.49
C LEU A 201 -5.61 17.60 13.32
N GLY A 202 -4.57 17.13 14.01
CA GLY A 202 -4.65 15.99 14.93
C GLY A 202 -5.66 16.21 16.05
N GLY A 203 -5.73 17.43 16.62
CA GLY A 203 -6.77 17.83 17.57
C GLY A 203 -8.17 17.67 17.01
N ARG A 204 -8.44 18.25 15.83
CA ARG A 204 -9.74 18.15 15.15
C ARG A 204 -10.13 16.72 14.78
N MET A 205 -9.17 15.90 14.35
CA MET A 205 -9.41 14.50 14.05
C MET A 205 -9.82 13.72 15.31
N ARG A 206 -9.18 13.98 16.47
CA ARG A 206 -9.57 13.39 17.76
C ARG A 206 -10.96 13.80 18.20
N GLU A 207 -11.33 15.07 18.03
CA GLU A 207 -12.70 15.55 18.30
C GLU A 207 -13.74 14.83 17.42
N ALA A 208 -13.38 14.53 16.17
CA ALA A 208 -14.17 13.72 15.26
C ALA A 208 -14.11 12.20 15.56
N ARG A 209 -13.51 11.79 16.68
CA ARG A 209 -13.36 10.39 17.14
C ARG A 209 -12.52 9.52 16.21
N TYR A 210 -11.63 10.12 15.42
CA TYR A 210 -10.65 9.36 14.65
C TYR A 210 -9.64 8.68 15.58
N VAL A 211 -9.41 7.39 15.36
CA VAL A 211 -8.41 6.59 16.07
C VAL A 211 -7.32 6.18 15.07
N PRO A 212 -6.05 6.59 15.24
CA PRO A 212 -4.97 6.16 14.38
C PRO A 212 -4.75 4.64 14.42
N ASN A 213 -4.53 4.02 13.27
CA ASN A 213 -4.09 2.63 13.22
C ASN A 213 -2.57 2.54 13.43
N THR A 214 -2.13 2.07 14.61
CA THR A 214 -0.71 1.94 14.98
C THR A 214 -0.07 0.61 14.59
N LYS A 215 -0.85 -0.35 14.06
CA LYS A 215 -0.41 -1.74 13.80
C LYS A 215 0.77 -1.85 12.84
N ASP A 216 0.90 -0.90 11.90
CA ASP A 216 1.99 -0.89 10.91
C ASP A 216 3.27 -0.20 11.40
N VAL A 217 3.27 0.39 12.61
CA VAL A 217 4.48 0.95 13.21
C VAL A 217 5.24 -0.13 13.96
N LEU A 218 6.17 -0.76 13.22
CA LEU A 218 6.95 -1.90 13.70
C LEU A 218 8.16 -1.51 14.57
N HIS A 219 8.23 -0.25 15.03
CA HIS A 219 9.25 0.18 15.98
C HIS A 219 8.84 -0.30 17.38
N ALA A 220 9.82 -0.81 18.14
CA ALA A 220 9.62 -1.23 19.53
C ALA A 220 9.54 0.00 20.46
N VAL A 221 8.46 0.76 20.31
CA VAL A 221 8.14 1.99 21.04
C VAL A 221 6.74 1.90 21.64
N ASN A 222 6.43 2.76 22.62
CA ASN A 222 5.09 2.80 23.23
C ASN A 222 4.03 3.32 22.22
N GLU A 223 2.75 3.14 22.53
CA GLU A 223 1.66 3.52 21.61
C GLU A 223 1.60 5.02 21.32
N GLU A 224 1.90 5.89 22.30
CA GLU A 224 1.97 7.34 22.07
C GLU A 224 3.06 7.70 21.05
N GLU A 225 4.23 7.08 21.15
CA GLU A 225 5.32 7.27 20.19
C GLU A 225 4.95 6.72 18.80
N LYS A 226 4.21 5.60 18.71
CA LYS A 226 3.70 5.10 17.42
C LYS A 226 2.74 6.09 16.77
N GLU A 227 1.81 6.66 17.55
CA GLU A 227 0.90 7.69 17.06
C GLU A 227 1.63 8.93 16.56
N GLN A 228 2.65 9.38 17.30
CA GLN A 228 3.50 10.50 16.87
C GLN A 228 4.22 10.21 15.56
N LEU A 229 4.81 9.01 15.41
CA LEU A 229 5.46 8.59 14.17
C LEU A 229 4.48 8.59 12.98
N ILE A 230 3.25 8.12 13.19
CA ILE A 230 2.17 8.18 12.18
C ILE A 230 1.74 9.62 11.90
N GLY A 231 1.80 10.50 12.88
CA GLY A 231 1.55 11.93 12.69
C GLY A 231 2.51 12.57 11.68
N LEU A 232 3.73 12.05 11.60
CA LEU A 232 4.83 12.58 10.79
C LEU A 232 5.00 11.87 9.42
N HIS A 233 3.96 11.19 8.92
CA HIS A 233 3.97 10.63 7.56
C HIS A 233 4.18 11.72 6.51
N SER A 234 4.90 11.40 5.43
CA SER A 234 5.27 12.37 4.39
C SER A 234 4.05 12.98 3.71
N GLU A 235 2.98 12.22 3.50
CA GLU A 235 1.71 12.72 2.95
C GLU A 235 1.09 13.76 3.88
N LYS A 236 1.08 13.51 5.19
CA LYS A 236 0.52 14.45 6.18
C LYS A 236 1.33 15.74 6.24
N LEU A 237 2.66 15.63 6.19
CA LEU A 237 3.55 16.80 6.09
C LEU A 237 3.24 17.62 4.83
N ALA A 238 3.05 16.95 3.68
CA ALA A 238 2.68 17.61 2.43
C ALA A 238 1.29 18.28 2.49
N ILE A 239 0.29 17.63 3.10
CA ILE A 239 -1.05 18.20 3.32
C ILE A 239 -0.97 19.45 4.20
N ALA A 240 -0.31 19.35 5.36
CA ALA A 240 -0.16 20.47 6.28
C ALA A 240 0.59 21.65 5.63
N PHE A 241 1.66 21.38 4.87
CA PHE A 241 2.33 22.40 4.08
C PHE A 241 1.40 23.05 3.04
N GLY A 242 0.63 22.25 2.30
CA GLY A 242 -0.34 22.76 1.33
C GLY A 242 -1.37 23.68 1.97
N LEU A 243 -1.87 23.33 3.16
CA LEU A 243 -2.86 24.13 3.90
C LEU A 243 -2.32 25.47 4.40
N ILE A 244 -1.05 25.54 4.83
CA ILE A 244 -0.45 26.81 5.27
C ILE A 244 0.03 27.67 4.09
N ALA A 245 0.39 27.04 2.97
CA ALA A 245 1.03 27.73 1.84
C ALA A 245 0.06 28.16 0.73
N THR A 246 -1.21 27.74 0.79
CA THR A 246 -2.24 28.04 -0.21
C THR A 246 -3.50 28.67 0.40
N PRO A 247 -4.27 29.47 -0.37
CA PRO A 247 -5.54 30.01 0.10
C PRO A 247 -6.59 28.91 0.39
N PRO A 248 -7.53 29.14 1.32
CA PRO A 248 -8.65 28.24 1.57
C PRO A 248 -9.43 27.89 0.30
N GLY A 249 -9.78 26.61 0.13
CA GLY A 249 -10.50 26.11 -1.05
C GLY A 249 -9.61 25.75 -2.24
N THR A 250 -8.29 25.95 -2.14
CA THR A 250 -7.33 25.52 -3.17
C THR A 250 -7.21 24.00 -3.21
N PRO A 251 -7.40 23.34 -4.37
CA PRO A 251 -7.13 21.91 -4.49
C PRO A 251 -5.63 21.61 -4.29
N LEU A 252 -5.33 20.61 -3.46
CA LEU A 252 -3.95 20.16 -3.22
C LEU A 252 -3.68 18.88 -4.02
N LEU A 253 -2.67 18.90 -4.88
CA LEU A 253 -2.20 17.71 -5.60
C LEU A 253 -0.95 17.17 -4.91
N ILE A 254 -1.06 15.98 -4.33
CA ILE A 254 0.04 15.31 -3.63
C ILE A 254 0.37 14.03 -4.37
N VAL A 255 1.63 13.88 -4.75
CA VAL A 255 2.16 12.71 -5.46
C VAL A 255 3.10 11.95 -4.53
N LYS A 256 3.00 10.63 -4.53
CA LYS A 256 3.87 9.73 -3.75
C LYS A 256 4.71 8.86 -4.67
N ASN A 257 5.86 8.42 -4.17
CA ASN A 257 6.73 7.47 -4.90
C ASN A 257 6.48 5.99 -4.53
N LEU A 258 5.41 5.69 -3.78
CA LEU A 258 5.04 4.36 -3.29
C LEU A 258 3.60 3.96 -3.64
#